data_AF-A0AAT9UZC2-F1
#
_entry.id   AF-A0AAT9UZC2-F1
#
_cell.length_a   1.000
_cell.length_b   1.000
_cell.length_c   1.000
_cell.angle_alpha   90.00
_cell.angle_beta   90.00
_cell.angle_gamma   90.00
#
_symmetry.space_group_name_H-M   'P 1'
#
loop_
_entity.id
_entity.type
_entity.pdbx_description
1 polymer ?
#
loop_
_entity_poly.entity_id
_entity_poly.type
_entity_poly.pdbx_seq_one_letter_code
_entity_poly.pdbx_strand_id
1 'polypeptide(L)'
;ARQVLEHQYGLCRALRDREVNYFDFWLQAQRREVKVKMLRELSEIAFNNCIKPQSDAYTLMVVRLAAISKDKSRLEEWLDLYPEENRDDFTQTAIPEYVFEQQLQRLSQSPTFHFPFNAVDASNAIIYDNEKKLMEALSETVIREPYIQGLIPPP
;
A
#
# COMPACT_ATOMS: atom_id res chain seq x y z
N ALA A 1 -8.61 -2.44 24.99
CA ALA A 1 -7.43 -2.40 24.10
C ALA A 1 -7.52 -3.43 22.97
N ARG A 2 -7.59 -4.74 23.25
CA ARG A 2 -7.78 -5.78 22.21
C ARG A 2 -9.01 -5.53 21.33
N GLN A 3 -10.17 -5.30 21.94
CA GLN A 3 -11.42 -4.98 21.21
C GLN A 3 -11.31 -3.73 20.32
N VAL A 4 -10.51 -2.74 20.74
CA VAL A 4 -10.29 -1.50 19.96
C VAL A 4 -9.45 -1.81 18.72
N LEU A 5 -8.41 -2.64 18.89
CA LEU A 5 -7.60 -3.13 17.77
C LEU A 5 -8.45 -3.97 16.81
N GLU A 6 -9.22 -4.95 17.31
CA GLU A 6 -10.10 -5.80 16.50
C GLU A 6 -11.13 -4.95 15.72
N HIS A 7 -11.69 -3.92 16.36
CA HIS A 7 -12.57 -2.97 15.70
C HIS A 7 -11.86 -2.20 14.58
N GLN A 8 -10.63 -1.70 14.83
CA GLN A 8 -9.82 -1.02 13.81
C GLN A 8 -9.50 -1.94 12.63
N TYR A 9 -9.16 -3.21 12.88
CA TYR A 9 -9.00 -4.21 11.82
C TYR A 9 -10.28 -4.40 11.00
N GLY A 10 -11.44 -4.40 11.65
CA GLY A 10 -12.74 -4.42 10.98
C GLY A 10 -12.95 -3.23 10.05
N LEU A 11 -12.70 -2.02 10.56
CA LEU A 11 -12.79 -0.77 9.78
C LEU A 11 -11.82 -0.76 8.60
N CYS A 12 -10.55 -1.07 8.82
CA CYS A 12 -9.53 -1.09 7.78
C CYS A 12 -9.82 -2.14 6.70
N ARG A 13 -10.46 -3.27 7.06
CA ARG A 13 -10.93 -4.26 6.09
C ARG A 13 -12.11 -3.72 5.27
N ALA A 14 -13.11 -3.12 5.91
CA ALA A 14 -14.25 -2.53 5.20
C ALA A 14 -13.83 -1.41 4.23
N LEU A 15 -12.79 -0.65 4.55
CA LEU A 15 -12.23 0.36 3.65
C LEU A 15 -11.67 -0.23 2.35
N ARG A 16 -11.34 -1.53 2.30
CA ARG A 16 -10.81 -2.16 1.07
C ARG A 16 -11.83 -2.21 -0.06
N ASP A 17 -13.11 -2.25 0.28
CA ASP A 17 -14.23 -2.38 -0.67
C ASP A 17 -14.71 -1.02 -1.22
N ARG A 18 -14.04 0.07 -0.86
CA ARG A 18 -14.39 1.41 -1.33
C ARG A 18 -14.10 1.55 -2.84
N GLU A 19 -14.93 2.31 -3.54
CA GLU A 19 -14.65 2.67 -4.93
C GLU A 19 -13.49 3.68 -4.99
N VAL A 20 -12.45 3.35 -5.75
CA VAL A 20 -11.25 4.18 -5.89
C VAL A 20 -10.86 4.28 -7.36
N ASN A 21 -10.51 5.49 -7.80
CA ASN A 21 -9.85 5.68 -9.07
C ASN A 21 -8.34 5.42 -8.94
N TYR A 22 -7.88 4.29 -9.46
CA TYR A 22 -6.48 3.85 -9.36
C TYR A 22 -5.56 4.46 -10.43
N PHE A 23 -5.97 5.53 -11.11
CA PHE A 23 -5.18 6.15 -12.16
C PHE A 23 -3.96 6.91 -11.61
N ASP A 24 -2.78 6.55 -12.08
CA ASP A 24 -1.53 7.31 -11.92
C ASP A 24 -0.67 7.12 -13.18
N PHE A 25 -0.18 8.19 -13.78
CA PHE A 25 0.52 8.13 -15.08
C PHE A 25 1.72 7.17 -15.08
N TRP A 26 2.55 7.23 -14.04
CA TRP A 26 3.73 6.36 -13.97
C TRP A 26 3.30 4.90 -13.86
N LEU A 27 2.35 4.61 -12.97
CA LEU A 27 1.82 3.26 -12.75
C LEU A 27 1.15 2.72 -14.03
N GLN A 28 0.41 3.55 -14.76
CA GLN A 28 -0.25 3.15 -16.00
C GLN A 28 0.74 2.77 -17.11
N ALA A 29 1.88 3.45 -17.17
CA ALA A 29 2.94 3.19 -18.14
C ALA A 29 3.75 1.91 -17.86
N GLN A 30 3.62 1.31 -16.67
CA GLN A 30 4.39 0.12 -16.31
C GLN A 30 3.87 -1.17 -16.96
N ARG A 31 4.74 -2.18 -17.03
CA ARG A 31 4.33 -3.54 -17.40
C ARG A 31 3.47 -4.18 -16.32
N ARG A 32 2.66 -5.16 -16.71
CA ARG A 32 1.68 -5.83 -15.83
C ARG A 32 2.30 -6.33 -14.53
N GLU A 33 3.47 -6.96 -14.59
CA GLU A 33 4.19 -7.49 -13.43
C GLU A 33 4.55 -6.40 -12.42
N VAL A 34 5.01 -5.25 -12.89
CA VAL A 34 5.34 -4.10 -12.02
C VAL A 34 4.07 -3.49 -11.43
N LYS A 35 3.00 -3.37 -12.23
CA LYS A 35 1.71 -2.87 -11.73
C LYS A 35 1.17 -3.74 -10.60
N VAL A 36 1.14 -5.06 -10.80
CA VAL A 36 0.65 -6.03 -9.81
C VAL A 36 1.48 -5.97 -8.53
N LYS A 37 2.82 -5.95 -8.65
CA LYS A 37 3.72 -5.84 -7.49
C LYS A 37 3.47 -4.52 -6.74
N MET A 38 3.47 -3.39 -7.45
CA MET A 38 3.26 -2.07 -6.87
C MET A 38 1.91 -1.97 -6.12
N LEU A 39 0.83 -2.46 -6.73
CA LEU A 39 -0.50 -2.43 -6.10
C LEU A 39 -0.61 -3.32 -4.87
N ARG A 40 0.07 -4.47 -4.86
CA ARG A 40 0.16 -5.33 -3.68
C ARG A 40 0.87 -4.62 -2.53
N GLU A 41 2.07 -4.10 -2.78
CA GLU A 41 2.89 -3.38 -1.78
C GLU A 41 2.15 -2.16 -1.22
N LEU A 42 1.52 -1.37 -2.10
CA LEU A 42 0.71 -0.23 -1.70
C LEU A 42 -0.48 -0.62 -0.82
N SER A 43 -1.16 -1.72 -1.15
CA SER A 43 -2.28 -2.23 -0.36
C SER A 43 -1.83 -2.69 1.03
N GLU A 44 -0.68 -3.36 1.11
CA GLU A 44 -0.08 -3.82 2.37
C GLU A 44 0.34 -2.61 3.24
N ILE A 45 1.04 -1.64 2.67
CA ILE A 45 1.42 -0.38 3.36
C ILE A 45 0.18 0.36 3.87
N ALA A 46 -0.84 0.54 3.03
CA ALA A 46 -2.05 1.26 3.40
C ALA A 46 -2.81 0.56 4.54
N PHE A 47 -2.89 -0.78 4.49
CA PHE A 47 -3.51 -1.55 5.56
C PHE A 47 -2.72 -1.44 6.86
N ASN A 48 -1.40 -1.60 6.80
CA ASN A 48 -0.52 -1.50 7.96
C ASN A 48 -0.59 -0.11 8.61
N ASN A 49 -0.55 0.96 7.81
CA ASN A 49 -0.72 2.33 8.30
C ASN A 49 -2.08 2.55 8.97
N CYS A 50 -3.14 1.95 8.43
CA CYS A 50 -4.48 2.06 8.99
C CYS A 50 -4.61 1.42 10.38
N ILE A 51 -3.96 0.28 10.63
CA ILE A 51 -4.01 -0.41 11.93
C ILE A 51 -2.94 0.06 12.91
N LYS A 52 -1.85 0.66 12.42
CA LYS A 52 -0.62 0.93 13.18
C LYS A 52 -0.85 1.65 14.51
N PRO A 53 -1.63 2.74 14.61
CA PRO A 53 -1.79 3.44 15.88
C PRO A 53 -2.39 2.54 16.98
N GLN A 54 -3.37 1.70 16.63
CA GLN A 54 -4.01 0.80 17.59
C GLN A 54 -3.15 -0.42 17.89
N SER A 55 -2.42 -0.91 16.88
CA SER A 55 -1.44 -1.99 17.03
C SER A 55 -0.32 -1.58 17.99
N ASP A 56 0.27 -0.39 17.80
CA ASP A 56 1.34 0.13 18.63
C ASP A 56 0.86 0.34 20.08
N ALA A 57 -0.36 0.86 20.27
CA ALA A 57 -0.96 1.04 21.58
C ALA A 57 -1.22 -0.30 22.29
N TYR A 58 -1.72 -1.31 21.56
CA TYR A 58 -1.94 -2.64 22.11
C TYR A 58 -0.63 -3.34 22.46
N THR A 59 0.37 -3.25 21.58
CA THR A 59 1.73 -3.78 21.81
C THR A 59 2.31 -3.19 23.10
N LEU A 60 2.27 -1.87 23.26
CA LEU A 60 2.76 -1.20 24.46
C LEU A 60 2.03 -1.67 25.72
N MET A 61 0.71 -1.89 25.66
CA MET A 61 -0.06 -2.42 26.77
C MET A 61 0.39 -3.83 27.15
N VAL A 62 0.55 -4.73 26.18
CA VAL A 62 0.97 -6.11 26.41
C VAL A 62 2.39 -6.17 27.00
N VAL A 63 3.32 -5.36 26.48
CA VAL A 63 4.68 -5.23 27.03
C VAL A 63 4.66 -4.76 28.49
N ARG A 64 3.86 -3.73 28.81
CA ARG A 64 3.72 -3.23 30.18
C ARG A 64 3.14 -4.28 31.12
N LEU A 65 2.12 -5.01 30.68
CA LEU A 65 1.52 -6.09 31.46
C LEU A 65 2.55 -7.18 31.79
N ALA A 66 3.34 -7.61 30.80
CA ALA A 66 4.40 -8.59 31.02
C ALA A 66 5.49 -8.07 31.97
N ALA A 67 5.86 -6.79 31.87
CA ALA A 67 6.87 -6.19 32.75
C ALA A 67 6.44 -6.16 34.22
N ILE A 68 5.16 -5.87 34.48
CA ILE A 68 4.57 -5.77 35.83
C ILE A 68 4.28 -7.17 36.40
N SER A 69 3.58 -8.01 35.64
CA SER A 69 3.10 -9.32 36.11
C SER A 69 4.16 -10.43 36.06
N LYS A 70 5.24 -10.24 35.28
CA LYS A 70 6.22 -11.26 34.88
C LYS A 70 5.65 -12.41 34.05
N ASP A 71 4.35 -12.39 33.74
CA ASP A 71 3.70 -13.33 32.83
C ASP A 71 3.84 -12.85 31.39
N LYS A 72 4.43 -13.71 30.54
CA LYS A 72 4.71 -13.42 29.13
C LYS A 72 3.70 -14.01 28.16
N SER A 73 2.73 -14.81 28.64
CA SER A 73 1.79 -15.55 27.78
C SER A 73 1.09 -14.67 26.74
N ARG A 74 0.62 -13.49 27.14
CA ARG A 74 -0.03 -12.53 26.23
C ARG A 74 0.92 -11.86 25.25
N LEU A 75 2.19 -11.72 25.61
CA LEU A 75 3.23 -11.20 24.72
C LEU A 75 3.58 -12.25 23.67
N GLU A 76 3.70 -13.52 24.08
CA GLU A 76 3.93 -14.64 23.18
C GLU A 76 2.76 -14.80 22.20
N GLU A 77 1.50 -14.81 22.68
CA GLU A 77 0.29 -14.81 21.82
C GLU A 77 0.31 -13.65 20.82
N TRP A 78 0.77 -12.46 21.23
CA TRP A 78 0.86 -11.30 20.35
C TRP A 78 1.96 -11.44 19.29
N LEU A 79 3.13 -11.97 19.65
CA LEU A 79 4.25 -12.19 18.74
C LEU A 79 3.93 -13.28 17.70
N ASP A 80 3.18 -14.31 18.07
CA ASP A 80 2.73 -15.36 17.15
C ASP A 80 1.81 -14.82 16.04
N LEU A 81 1.13 -13.69 16.28
CA LEU A 81 0.29 -13.02 15.28
C LEU A 81 1.09 -12.17 14.28
N TYR A 82 2.35 -11.84 14.59
CA TYR A 82 3.30 -11.16 13.71
C TYR A 82 4.48 -12.08 13.42
N PRO A 83 4.27 -13.20 12.69
CA PRO A 83 5.41 -13.93 12.17
C PRO A 83 6.28 -12.95 11.38
N GLU A 84 7.59 -12.98 11.59
CA GLU A 84 8.53 -12.21 10.76
C GLU A 84 8.10 -12.42 9.31
N GLU A 85 7.75 -11.32 8.63
CA GLU A 85 7.48 -11.36 7.21
C GLU A 85 8.77 -11.89 6.58
N ASN A 86 8.76 -13.17 6.22
CA ASN A 86 9.64 -13.68 5.19
C ASN A 86 9.34 -12.77 4.01
N ARG A 87 10.23 -11.80 3.78
CA ARG A 87 10.25 -11.02 2.54
C ARG A 87 10.44 -12.07 1.47
N ASP A 88 9.34 -12.57 0.95
CA ASP A 88 9.38 -13.45 -0.20
C ASP A 88 10.15 -12.68 -1.25
N ASP A 89 11.25 -13.28 -1.69
CA ASP A 89 12.20 -12.76 -2.66
C ASP A 89 11.52 -12.76 -4.04
N PHE A 90 10.45 -11.98 -4.18
CA PHE A 90 9.67 -11.86 -5.40
C PHE A 90 10.43 -10.98 -6.37
N THR A 91 11.28 -11.66 -7.14
CA THR A 91 11.72 -11.41 -8.51
C THR A 91 12.09 -9.97 -8.84
N GLN A 92 13.35 -9.77 -9.26
CA GLN A 92 13.81 -8.56 -9.93
C GLN A 92 12.73 -8.06 -10.90
N THR A 93 12.12 -6.94 -10.54
CA THR A 93 11.28 -6.21 -11.48
C THR A 93 12.17 -5.74 -12.61
N ALA A 94 11.63 -5.61 -13.83
CA ALA A 94 12.38 -5.04 -14.97
C ALA A 94 12.81 -3.57 -14.74
N ILE A 95 12.39 -2.96 -13.63
CA ILE A 95 12.81 -1.62 -13.20
C ILE A 95 13.82 -1.72 -12.05
N PRO A 96 14.80 -0.80 -11.99
CA PRO A 96 15.72 -0.73 -10.87
C PRO A 96 14.98 -0.57 -9.53
N GLU A 97 15.48 -1.25 -8.50
CA GLU A 97 14.87 -1.29 -7.16
C GLU A 97 14.66 0.12 -6.58
N TYR A 98 15.65 1.00 -6.67
CA TYR A 98 15.53 2.37 -6.18
C TYR A 98 14.39 3.17 -6.85
N VAL A 99 14.11 2.91 -8.14
CA VAL A 99 12.99 3.55 -8.86
C VAL A 99 11.67 3.00 -8.32
N PHE A 100 11.59 1.68 -8.12
CA PHE A 100 10.40 1.05 -7.55
C PHE A 100 10.10 1.62 -6.16
N GLU A 101 11.10 1.66 -5.27
CA GLU A 101 10.94 2.17 -3.90
C GLU A 101 10.52 3.65 -3.87
N GLN A 102 11.14 4.50 -4.70
CA GLN A 102 10.77 5.91 -4.77
C GLN A 102 9.31 6.10 -5.20
N GLN A 103 8.86 5.31 -6.18
CA GLN A 103 7.49 5.38 -6.68
C GLN A 103 6.49 4.77 -5.70
N LEU A 104 6.87 3.70 -5.00
CA LEU A 104 6.09 3.12 -3.89
C LEU A 104 5.86 4.16 -2.80
N GLN A 105 6.91 4.87 -2.40
CA GLN A 105 6.82 5.92 -1.38
C GLN A 105 5.92 7.07 -1.83
N ARG A 106 6.11 7.57 -3.06
CA ARG A 106 5.25 8.63 -3.65
C ARG A 106 3.78 8.20 -3.70
N LEU A 107 3.52 7.01 -4.22
CA LEU A 107 2.16 6.51 -4.40
C LEU A 107 1.47 6.24 -3.06
N SER A 108 2.18 5.72 -2.06
CA SER A 108 1.63 5.45 -0.72
C SER A 108 1.11 6.70 0.01
N GLN A 109 1.60 7.88 -0.39
CA GLN A 109 1.16 9.17 0.14
C GLN A 109 0.02 9.79 -0.67
N SER A 110 -0.31 9.24 -1.83
CA SER A 110 -1.41 9.75 -2.67
C SER A 110 -2.78 9.47 -2.02
N PRO A 111 -3.80 10.33 -2.23
CA PRO A 111 -5.15 10.09 -1.69
C PRO A 111 -5.75 8.73 -2.10
N THR A 112 -5.37 8.26 -3.29
CA THR A 112 -5.78 6.96 -3.85
C THR A 112 -5.26 5.80 -2.99
N PHE A 113 -3.96 5.75 -2.75
CA PHE A 113 -3.32 4.58 -2.13
C PHE A 113 -2.98 4.78 -0.64
N HIS A 114 -3.30 5.94 -0.06
CA HIS A 114 -3.06 6.20 1.37
C HIS A 114 -3.96 5.36 2.30
N PHE A 115 -5.18 5.04 1.85
CA PHE A 115 -6.13 4.23 2.62
C PHE A 115 -6.22 2.81 2.06
N PRO A 116 -6.61 1.81 2.89
CA PRO A 116 -6.74 0.43 2.43
C PRO A 116 -7.60 0.32 1.16
N PHE A 117 -7.21 -0.59 0.27
CA PHE A 117 -7.91 -0.91 -0.97
C PHE A 117 -7.67 -2.37 -1.32
N ASN A 118 -8.47 -2.94 -2.22
CA ASN A 118 -8.25 -4.29 -2.73
C ASN A 118 -7.26 -4.28 -3.91
N ALA A 119 -6.06 -4.82 -3.72
CA ALA A 119 -5.03 -4.89 -4.76
C ALA A 119 -5.46 -5.70 -6.00
N VAL A 120 -6.32 -6.71 -5.83
CA VAL A 120 -6.82 -7.53 -6.96
C VAL A 120 -7.78 -6.71 -7.81
N ASP A 121 -8.73 -6.01 -7.18
CA ASP A 121 -9.69 -5.16 -7.89
C ASP A 121 -8.98 -3.99 -8.57
N ALA A 122 -8.00 -3.38 -7.89
CA ALA A 122 -7.15 -2.35 -8.48
C ALA A 122 -6.37 -2.86 -9.70
N SER A 123 -5.80 -4.05 -9.60
CA SER A 123 -5.07 -4.68 -10.72
C SER A 123 -6.00 -4.91 -11.91
N ASN A 124 -7.21 -5.44 -11.66
CA ASN A 124 -8.21 -5.63 -12.70
C ASN A 124 -8.61 -4.29 -13.34
N ALA A 125 -8.95 -3.28 -12.53
CA ALA A 125 -9.32 -1.96 -13.04
C ALA A 125 -8.23 -1.32 -13.90
N ILE A 126 -6.96 -1.45 -13.52
CA ILE A 126 -5.85 -0.83 -14.27
C ILE A 126 -5.46 -1.64 -15.52
N ILE A 127 -5.54 -2.97 -15.47
CA ILE A 127 -5.12 -3.84 -16.58
C ILE A 127 -6.16 -3.83 -17.70
N TYR A 128 -7.47 -3.74 -17.39
CA TYR A 128 -8.54 -3.80 -18.38
C TYR A 128 -8.84 -2.46 -19.09
N ASP A 129 -8.32 -1.33 -18.60
CA ASP A 129 -8.74 0.03 -19.05
C ASP A 129 -7.68 0.77 -19.90
N ASN A 130 -6.72 0.03 -20.45
CA ASN A 130 -5.34 0.48 -20.52
C ASN A 130 -4.87 1.11 -21.86
N GLU A 131 -5.77 1.40 -22.80
CA GLU A 131 -5.40 2.18 -24.00
C GLU A 131 -6.27 3.44 -24.17
N LYS A 132 -7.58 3.33 -24.01
CA LYS A 132 -8.50 4.45 -24.24
C LYS A 132 -8.31 5.58 -23.22
N LYS A 133 -8.23 5.27 -21.92
CA LYS A 133 -8.03 6.27 -20.87
C LYS A 133 -6.64 6.91 -20.90
N LEU A 134 -5.61 6.16 -21.30
CA LEU A 134 -4.26 6.69 -21.45
C LEU A 134 -4.21 7.72 -22.58
N MET A 135 -4.84 7.42 -23.73
CA MET A 135 -4.91 8.34 -24.87
C MET A 135 -5.76 9.59 -24.58
N GLU A 136 -6.90 9.43 -23.89
CA GLU A 136 -7.73 10.56 -23.46
C GLU A 136 -6.98 11.47 -22.47
N ALA A 137 -6.34 10.91 -21.44
CA ALA A 137 -5.59 11.68 -20.44
C ALA A 137 -4.37 12.40 -21.03
N LEU A 138 -3.62 11.76 -21.94
CA LEU A 138 -2.50 12.38 -22.65
C LEU A 138 -2.99 13.50 -23.58
N SER A 139 -4.15 13.34 -24.22
CA SER A 139 -4.72 14.38 -25.08
C SER A 139 -5.12 15.63 -24.29
N GLU A 140 -5.70 15.48 -23.09
CA GLU A 140 -6.10 16.61 -22.26
C GLU A 140 -4.91 17.33 -21.59
N THR A 141 -3.86 16.59 -21.19
CA THR A 141 -2.66 17.18 -20.58
C THR A 141 -1.77 17.90 -21.60
N VAL A 142 -1.60 17.36 -22.82
CA VAL A 142 -0.84 18.01 -23.90
C VAL A 142 -1.48 19.34 -24.35
N ILE A 143 -2.81 19.46 -24.22
CA ILE A 143 -3.53 20.70 -24.56
C ILE A 143 -3.34 21.80 -23.49
N ARG A 144 -2.96 21.44 -22.26
CA ARG A 144 -2.90 22.41 -21.15
C ARG A 144 -1.50 22.86 -20.76
N GLU A 145 -0.46 22.02 -20.74
CA GLU A 145 0.93 22.48 -20.52
C GLU A 145 1.95 21.51 -21.15
N PRO A 146 2.97 21.98 -21.91
CA PRO A 146 3.93 21.11 -22.57
C PRO A 146 5.07 20.59 -21.66
N TYR A 147 5.03 20.85 -20.35
CA TYR A 147 6.07 20.42 -19.41
C TYR A 147 5.49 19.55 -18.29
N ILE A 148 5.42 18.23 -18.51
CA ILE A 148 5.16 17.28 -17.43
C ILE A 148 6.46 17.10 -16.64
N GLN A 149 6.62 17.85 -15.54
CA GLN A 149 7.63 17.54 -14.53
C GLN A 149 7.35 16.15 -13.94
N GLY A 150 8.37 15.27 -13.92
CA GLY A 150 8.29 13.95 -13.28
C GLY A 150 8.44 12.74 -14.21
N LEU A 151 8.51 12.93 -15.53
CA LEU A 151 8.78 11.83 -16.49
C LEU A 151 10.28 11.55 -16.71
N ILE A 152 11.16 12.42 -16.23
CA ILE A 152 12.62 12.26 -16.33
C ILE A 152 13.21 12.73 -14.99
N PRO A 153 14.06 11.93 -14.31
CA PRO A 153 14.77 12.42 -13.13
C PRO A 153 15.70 13.58 -13.52
N PRO A 154 15.89 14.60 -12.67
CA PRO A 154 16.87 15.64 -12.94
C PRO A 154 18.29 15.04 -12.96
N PRO A 155 19.22 15.66 -13.72
CA PRO A 155 20.59 15.17 -13.91
C PRO A 155 21.39 15.07 -12.60
#